data_AF-A0A1E3L2C9-F1
#
_entry.id   AF-A0A1E3L2C9-F1
#
_cell.length_a   1.000
_cell.length_b   1.000
_cell.length_c   1.000
_cell.angle_alpha   90.00
_cell.angle_beta   90.00
_cell.angle_gamma   90.00
#
_symmetry.space_group_name_H-M   'P 1'
#
loop_
_entity.id
_entity.type
_entity.pdbx_description
1 polymer ?
#
loop_
_entity_poly.entity_id
_entity_poly.type
_entity_poly.pdbx_seq_one_letter_code
_entity_poly.pdbx_strand_id
1 'polypeptide(L)'
;MAFCIDFKLLRMNDNKALYLYGDCSENFEGLFELDLEKLISGETSSNTDMREVVKVIKPCISDREYQHKANRAFSKIYKHYKETKEYLLEGGYYA
;
A
#
# COMPACT_ATOMS: atom_id res chain seq x y z
N MET A 1 20.88 4.96 -0.76
CA MET A 1 20.45 3.71 -0.09
C MET A 1 19.16 3.22 -0.73
N ALA A 2 19.17 1.99 -1.25
CA ALA A 2 17.97 1.32 -1.72
C ALA A 2 17.18 0.83 -0.49
N PHE A 3 16.03 1.45 -0.20
CA PHE A 3 15.09 0.87 0.76
C PHE A 3 14.34 -0.23 0.03
N CYS A 4 14.66 -1.49 0.34
CA CYS A 4 14.01 -2.63 -0.26
C CYS A 4 12.69 -2.89 0.47
N ILE A 5 11.58 -2.63 -0.21
CA ILE A 5 10.23 -2.77 0.34
C ILE A 5 9.49 -3.79 -0.51
N ASP A 6 8.98 -4.83 0.14
CA ASP A 6 8.06 -5.79 -0.46
C ASP A 6 6.66 -5.61 0.11
N PHE A 7 5.67 -5.88 -0.73
CA PHE A 7 4.27 -5.91 -0.36
C PHE A 7 3.53 -7.04 -1.05
N LYS A 8 2.48 -7.52 -0.37
CA LYS A 8 1.62 -8.58 -0.87
C LYS A 8 0.18 -8.34 -0.44
N LEU A 9 -0.75 -8.53 -1.37
CA LEU A 9 -2.17 -8.55 -1.09
C LEU A 9 -2.48 -9.76 -0.20
N LEU A 10 -2.96 -9.48 1.00
CA LEU A 10 -3.40 -10.51 1.94
C LEU A 10 -4.80 -11.00 1.60
N ARG A 11 -5.73 -10.05 1.45
CA ARG A 11 -7.12 -10.31 1.09
C ARG A 11 -7.80 -9.03 0.63
N MET A 12 -8.92 -9.20 -0.05
CA MET A 12 -9.87 -8.11 -0.30
C MET A 12 -11.09 -8.30 0.59
N ASN A 13 -11.57 -7.19 1.15
CA ASN A 13 -12.77 -7.10 1.97
C ASN A 13 -13.71 -6.13 1.26
N ASP A 14 -14.66 -6.67 0.49
CA ASP A 14 -15.51 -5.90 -0.43
C ASP A 14 -14.63 -5.06 -1.37
N ASN A 15 -14.61 -3.74 -1.21
CA ASN A 15 -13.81 -2.80 -2.02
C ASN A 15 -12.45 -2.45 -1.40
N LYS A 16 -12.14 -2.97 -0.22
CA LYS A 16 -10.92 -2.64 0.53
C LYS A 16 -9.89 -3.73 0.37
N ALA A 17 -8.72 -3.38 -0.13
CA ALA A 17 -7.60 -4.29 -0.24
C ALA A 17 -6.68 -4.17 0.97
N LEU A 18 -6.41 -5.30 1.62
CA LEU A 18 -5.48 -5.40 2.73
C LEU A 18 -4.13 -5.90 2.21
N TYR A 19 -3.09 -5.11 2.45
CA TYR A 19 -1.74 -5.40 2.02
C TYR A 19 -0.82 -5.57 3.21
N LEU A 20 -0.07 -6.67 3.18
CA LEU A 20 1.11 -6.84 3.99
C LEU A 20 2.26 -6.09 3.33
N TYR A 21 3.11 -5.46 4.15
CA TYR A 21 4.33 -4.81 3.67
C TYR A 21 5.46 -4.97 4.69
N GLY A 22 6.68 -4.89 4.20
CA GLY A 22 7.86 -5.08 5.01
C GLY A 22 9.14 -4.73 4.25
N ASP A 23 10.27 -4.96 4.91
CA ASP A 23 11.55 -4.99 4.22
C ASP A 23 11.67 -6.30 3.42
N CYS A 24 12.43 -6.29 2.31
CA CYS A 24 12.63 -7.47 1.44
C CYS A 24 13.30 -8.68 2.11
N SER A 25 13.57 -8.62 3.41
CA SER A 25 14.01 -9.76 4.21
C SER A 25 12.83 -10.66 4.64
N GLU A 26 11.73 -10.67 3.87
CA GLU A 26 10.47 -11.42 4.09
C GLU A 26 9.74 -11.13 5.41
N ASN A 27 10.15 -10.09 6.13
CA ASN A 27 9.50 -9.66 7.36
C ASN A 27 8.34 -8.72 7.03
N PHE A 28 7.22 -9.30 6.57
CA PHE A 28 5.92 -8.64 6.38
C PHE A 28 5.29 -8.26 7.73
N GLU A 29 5.94 -7.37 8.47
CA GLU A 29 5.50 -6.98 9.81
C GLU A 29 4.35 -5.97 9.78
N GLY A 30 4.27 -5.20 8.70
CA GLY A 30 3.30 -4.13 8.50
C GLY A 30 2.06 -4.60 7.76
N LEU A 31 0.94 -3.96 8.08
CA LEU A 31 -0.36 -4.15 7.44
C LEU A 31 -0.98 -2.79 7.15
N PHE A 32 -1.42 -2.58 5.92
CA PHE A 32 -2.18 -1.40 5.53
C PHE A 32 -3.41 -1.77 4.70
N GLU A 33 -4.43 -0.94 4.79
CA GLU A 33 -5.67 -1.02 4.02
C GLU A 33 -5.70 0.11 3.01
N LEU A 34 -6.24 -0.18 1.83
CA LEU A 34 -6.45 0.79 0.77
C LEU A 34 -7.73 0.50 0.00
N ASP A 35 -8.39 1.56 -0.48
CA ASP A 35 -9.62 1.50 -1.27
C ASP A 35 -9.39 2.29 -2.56
N LEU A 36 -8.95 1.59 -3.62
CA LEU A 36 -8.63 2.22 -4.91
C LEU A 36 -9.89 2.61 -5.66
N GLU A 37 -11.00 1.92 -5.41
CA GLU A 37 -12.29 2.26 -6.01
C GLU A 37 -12.77 3.62 -5.54
N LYS A 38 -12.69 3.92 -4.24
CA LYS A 38 -13.02 5.27 -3.72
C LYS A 38 -12.14 6.36 -4.31
N LEU A 39 -10.85 6.08 -4.48
CA LEU A 39 -9.90 7.02 -5.09
C LEU A 39 -10.22 7.31 -6.56
N ILE A 40 -10.57 6.28 -7.33
CA ILE A 40 -10.79 6.39 -8.77
C ILE A 40 -12.21 6.88 -9.09
N SER A 41 -13.18 6.54 -8.26
CA SER A 41 -14.55 7.06 -8.37
C SER A 41 -14.66 8.53 -8.00
N GLY A 42 -13.60 9.13 -7.44
CA GLY A 42 -13.57 10.53 -7.02
C GLY A 42 -14.33 10.80 -5.72
N GLU A 43 -14.73 9.75 -4.99
CA GLU A 43 -15.32 9.89 -3.66
C GLU A 43 -14.28 10.41 -2.66
N THR A 44 -13.03 9.99 -2.82
CA THR A 44 -11.88 10.58 -2.12
C THR A 44 -11.34 11.76 -2.92
N SER A 45 -11.41 12.96 -2.32
CA SER A 45 -10.86 14.17 -2.92
C SER A 45 -9.33 14.09 -3.00
N SER A 46 -8.73 14.71 -4.02
CA SER A 46 -7.27 14.82 -4.12
C SER A 46 -6.62 15.58 -2.95
N ASN A 47 -7.43 16.29 -2.14
CA ASN A 47 -7.00 16.97 -0.91
C ASN A 47 -7.08 16.09 0.35
N THR A 48 -7.57 14.85 0.23
CA THR A 48 -7.64 13.93 1.36
C THR A 48 -6.24 13.54 1.82
N ASP A 49 -6.05 13.52 3.14
CA ASP A 49 -4.76 13.16 3.73
C ASP A 49 -4.37 11.72 3.35
N MET A 50 -3.09 11.52 3.02
CA MET A 50 -2.58 10.21 2.60
C MET A 50 -2.76 9.13 3.68
N ARG A 51 -2.92 9.49 4.96
CA ARG A 51 -3.24 8.56 6.06
C ARG A 51 -4.64 7.97 5.96
N GLU A 52 -5.56 8.72 5.36
CA GLU A 52 -6.92 8.22 5.12
C GLU A 52 -6.98 7.36 3.86
N VAL A 53 -6.12 7.66 2.88
CA VAL A 53 -5.97 6.89 1.65
C VAL A 53 -5.26 5.55 1.90
N VAL A 54 -4.13 5.61 2.60
CA VAL A 54 -3.27 4.49 2.94
C VAL A 54 -3.37 4.30 4.45
N LYS A 55 -4.40 3.55 4.87
CA LYS A 55 -4.70 3.37 6.27
C LYS A 55 -3.80 2.28 6.85
N VAL A 56 -2.71 2.70 7.49
CA VAL A 56 -1.79 1.78 8.16
C VAL A 56 -2.47 1.23 9.42
N ILE A 57 -2.78 -0.06 9.41
CA ILE A 57 -3.38 -0.78 10.54
C ILE A 57 -2.30 -1.21 11.52
N LYS A 58 -1.19 -1.73 10.97
CA LYS A 58 -0.04 -2.16 11.75
C LYS A 58 1.23 -1.60 11.10
N PRO A 59 1.98 -0.74 11.78
CA PRO A 59 3.25 -0.29 11.27
C PRO A 59 4.32 -1.39 11.30
N CYS A 60 5.32 -1.28 10.42
CA CYS A 60 6.57 -2.03 10.57
C CYS A 60 7.38 -1.50 11.75
N ILE A 61 7.99 -2.40 12.54
CA ILE A 61 8.86 -2.03 13.67
C ILE A 61 10.10 -1.26 13.18
N SER A 62 10.54 -1.59 11.97
CA SER A 62 11.66 -0.94 11.28
C SER A 62 11.35 0.46 10.73
N ASP A 63 10.09 0.91 10.76
CA ASP A 63 9.66 2.18 10.16
C ASP A 63 9.32 3.21 11.24
N ARG A 64 10.28 4.09 11.59
CA ARG A 64 10.08 5.13 12.61
C ARG A 64 8.97 6.14 12.27
N GLU A 65 8.69 6.34 10.99
CA GLU A 65 7.68 7.30 10.51
C GLU A 65 6.38 6.62 10.03
N TYR A 66 6.26 5.30 10.24
CA TYR A 66 5.06 4.47 10.13
C TYR A 66 4.25 4.52 8.81
N GLN A 67 4.67 5.29 7.81
CA GLN A 67 3.86 5.59 6.64
C GLN A 67 4.65 5.68 5.33
N HIS A 68 5.95 5.98 5.38
CA HIS A 68 6.76 6.15 4.17
C HIS A 68 6.81 4.88 3.32
N LYS A 69 7.00 3.71 3.96
CA LYS A 69 7.01 2.42 3.25
C LYS A 69 5.65 2.08 2.64
N ALA A 70 4.57 2.29 3.39
CA ALA A 70 3.21 2.04 2.92
C ALA A 70 2.84 2.95 1.74
N ASN A 71 3.18 4.24 1.81
CA ASN A 71 2.94 5.19 0.71
C ASN A 71 3.70 4.80 -0.56
N ARG A 72 4.93 4.27 -0.42
CA ARG A 72 5.74 3.84 -1.55
C ARG A 72 5.19 2.57 -2.22
N ALA A 73 4.70 1.62 -1.43
CA ALA A 73 3.96 0.46 -1.93
C ALA A 73 2.67 0.91 -2.65
N PHE A 74 1.91 1.82 -2.02
CA PHE A 74 0.69 2.38 -2.60
C PHE A 74 0.93 3.02 -3.98
N SER A 75 1.98 3.82 -4.18
CA SER A 75 2.22 4.46 -5.49
C SER A 75 2.35 3.43 -6.63
N LYS A 76 2.94 2.26 -6.37
CA LYS A 76 3.02 1.17 -7.36
C LYS A 76 1.67 0.50 -7.59
N ILE A 77 0.99 0.16 -6.51
CA ILE A 77 -0.33 -0.48 -6.56
C ILE A 77 -1.32 0.42 -7.30
N TYR A 78 -1.37 1.71 -6.96
CA TYR A 78 -2.22 2.71 -7.60
C TYR A 78 -1.91 2.87 -9.09
N LYS A 79 -0.62 2.95 -9.45
CA LYS A 79 -0.22 3.04 -10.85
C LYS A 79 -0.69 1.81 -11.63
N HIS A 80 -0.42 0.61 -11.12
CA HIS A 80 -0.85 -0.64 -11.74
C HIS A 80 -2.37 -0.68 -11.91
N TYR A 81 -3.11 -0.44 -10.84
CA TYR A 81 -4.57 -0.46 -10.86
C TYR A 81 -5.16 0.59 -11.82
N LYS A 82 -4.51 1.75 -11.98
CA LYS A 82 -4.95 2.74 -12.96
C LYS A 82 -4.85 2.23 -14.41
N GLU A 83 -3.86 1.39 -14.69
CA GLU A 83 -3.59 0.82 -16.02
C GLU A 83 -4.41 -0.46 -16.28
N THR A 84 -4.51 -1.36 -15.31
CA THR A 84 -5.13 -2.69 -15.46
C THR A 84 -6.54 -2.80 -14.89
N LYS A 85 -6.95 -1.88 -14.00
CA LYS A 85 -8.15 -1.97 -13.16
C LYS A 85 -8.15 -3.17 -12.20
N GLU A 86 -6.98 -3.75 -11.96
CA GLU A 86 -6.80 -4.91 -11.08
C GLU A 86 -5.87 -4.57 -9.92
N TYR A 87 -6.14 -5.17 -8.75
CA TYR A 87 -5.29 -5.01 -7.57
C TYR A 87 -4.00 -5.81 -7.78
N LEU A 88 -2.86 -5.15 -7.62
CA LEU A 88 -1.55 -5.78 -7.77
C LEU A 88 -1.33 -6.79 -6.63
N LEU A 89 -1.31 -8.08 -6.94
CA LEU A 89 -1.26 -9.14 -5.93
C LEU A 89 0.01 -9.13 -5.08
N GLU A 90 1.15 -8.83 -5.68
CA GLU A 90 2.43 -8.73 -5.01
C GLU A 90 3.36 -7.80 -5.78
N GLY A 91 4.33 -7.23 -5.08
CA GLY A 91 5.32 -6.40 -5.71
C GLY A 91 6.41 -5.97 -4.73
N GLY A 92 7.55 -5.59 -5.31
CA GLY A 92 8.73 -5.20 -4.57
C GLY A 92 9.40 -3.99 -5.19
N TYR A 93 10.17 -3.25 -4.40
CA TYR A 93 11.11 -2.25 -4.90
C TYR A 93 12.55 -2.73 -4.68
N TYR A 94 13.18 -3.19 -5.76
CA TYR A 94 14.63 -3.12 -5.92
C TYR A 94 14.97 -1.73 -6.47
N ALA A 95 15.91 -1.02 -5.85
CA ALA A 95 16.64 0.02 -6.56
C ALA A 95 17.77 -0.64 -7.35
#